data_AF-A0A3D2XB54-F1
#
_entry.id   AF-A0A3D2XB54-F1
#
_cell.length_a   1.000
_cell.length_b   1.000
_cell.length_c   1.000
_cell.angle_alpha   90.00
_cell.angle_beta   90.00
_cell.angle_gamma   90.00
#
_symmetry.space_group_name_H-M   'P 1'
#
loop_
_entity.id
_entity.type
_entity.pdbx_description
1 polymer ?
#
loop_
_entity_poly.entity_id
_entity_poly.type
_entity_poly.pdbx_seq_one_letter_code
_entity_poly.pdbx_strand_id
1 'polypeptide(L)' 'YAKDLLSKTNMPIKEVANECGYKNEVHFMRQFKSIVGVTPSEYRKNSFSKG' A
#
# COMPACT_ATOMS: atom_id res chain seq x y z
N TYR A 1 -0.29 -8.64 -4.82
CA TYR A 1 0.91 -8.43 -4.01
C TYR A 1 0.82 -7.19 -3.12
N ALA A 2 1.06 -5.96 -3.59
CA ALA A 2 1.00 -4.76 -2.73
C ALA A 2 -0.32 -4.63 -1.94
N LYS A 3 -1.47 -4.83 -2.61
CA LYS A 3 -2.80 -4.83 -1.98
C LYS A 3 -2.92 -5.86 -0.86
N ASP A 4 -2.36 -7.07 -1.02
CA ASP A 4 -2.39 -8.12 -0.01
C ASP A 4 -1.58 -7.76 1.21
N LEU A 5 -0.36 -7.24 1.01
CA LEU A 5 0.48 -6.78 2.13
C LEU A 5 -0.21 -5.66 2.90
N LEU A 6 -0.86 -4.72 2.19
CA LEU A 6 -1.59 -3.61 2.81
C LEU A 6 -2.85 -4.05 3.57
N SER A 7 -3.54 -5.10 3.15
CA SER A 7 -4.79 -5.54 3.77
C SER A 7 -4.63 -6.64 4.81
N LYS A 8 -3.56 -7.45 4.72
CA LYS A 8 -3.34 -8.62 5.60
C LYS A 8 -2.28 -8.39 6.66
N THR A 9 -1.54 -7.28 6.60
CA THR A 9 -0.43 -7.01 7.52
C THR A 9 -0.44 -5.56 8.02
N ASN A 10 0.28 -5.33 9.11
CA ASN A 10 0.56 -3.98 9.64
C ASN A 10 1.93 -3.43 9.19
N MET A 11 2.55 -4.04 8.18
CA MET A 11 3.86 -3.64 7.66
C MET A 11 3.88 -2.15 7.30
N PRO A 12 4.90 -1.35 7.65
CA PRO A 12 4.95 0.07 7.25
C PRO A 12 4.86 0.24 5.73
N ILE A 13 4.27 1.34 5.24
CA ILE A 13 4.12 1.58 3.79
C ILE A 13 5.47 1.57 3.06
N LYS A 14 6.51 2.08 3.72
CA LYS A 14 7.90 2.02 3.23
C LYS A 14 8.38 0.59 3.00
N GLU A 15 8.13 -0.32 3.94
CA GLU A 15 8.52 -1.73 3.80
C GLU A 15 7.70 -2.42 2.71
N VAL A 16 6.39 -2.11 2.60
CA VAL A 16 5.58 -2.61 1.48
C VAL A 16 6.13 -2.12 0.13
N ALA A 17 6.60 -0.87 0.05
CA ALA A 17 7.23 -0.33 -1.14
C ALA A 17 8.54 -1.09 -1.48
N ASN A 18 9.38 -1.35 -0.47
CA ASN A 18 10.61 -2.13 -0.61
C ASN A 18 10.32 -3.55 -1.13
N GLU A 19 9.37 -4.26 -0.53
CA GLU A 19 8.93 -5.60 -0.95
C GLU A 19 8.37 -5.61 -2.37
N CYS A 20 7.78 -4.48 -2.82
CA CYS A 20 7.31 -4.31 -4.19
C CYS A 20 8.41 -3.85 -5.17
N GLY A 21 9.68 -3.78 -4.75
CA GLY A 21 10.82 -3.42 -5.58
C GLY A 21 11.02 -1.91 -5.78
N TYR A 22 10.34 -1.06 -5.01
CA TYR A 22 10.50 0.39 -5.09
C TYR A 22 11.61 0.87 -4.14
N LYS A 23 12.52 1.68 -4.68
CA LYS A 23 13.56 2.37 -3.87
C LYS A 23 13.01 3.54 -3.05
N ASN A 24 11.83 4.04 -3.39
CA ASN A 24 11.24 5.22 -2.78
C ASN A 24 9.73 5.03 -2.59
N GLU A 25 9.26 5.18 -1.35
CA GLU A 25 7.86 5.03 -0.98
C GLU A 25 6.94 6.07 -1.65
N VAL A 26 7.44 7.27 -1.97
CA VAL A 26 6.66 8.32 -2.65
C VAL A 26 6.31 7.89 -4.08
N HIS A 27 7.25 7.25 -4.78
CA HIS A 27 7.00 6.72 -6.13
C HIS A 27 5.98 5.58 -6.07
N PHE A 28 6.15 4.66 -5.11
CA PHE A 28 5.18 3.60 -4.86
C PHE A 28 3.79 4.16 -4.57
N MET A 29 3.66 5.13 -3.66
CA MET A 29 2.37 5.73 -3.29
C MET A 29 1.67 6.38 -4.48
N ARG A 30 2.41 7.14 -5.30
CA ARG A 30 1.88 7.78 -6.51
C ARG A 30 1.40 6.74 -7.52
N GLN A 31 2.23 5.74 -7.81
CA GLN A 31 1.90 4.68 -8.76
C GLN A 31 0.72 3.84 -8.29
N PHE A 32 0.72 3.47 -7.01
CA PHE A 32 -0.37 2.72 -6.38
C PHE A 32 -1.67 3.50 -6.47
N LYS A 33 -1.68 4.79 -6.10
CA LYS A 33 -2.87 5.64 -6.22
C LYS A 33 -3.35 5.75 -7.67
N SER A 34 -2.44 5.90 -8.63
CA SER A 34 -2.80 5.96 -10.05
C SER A 34 -3.46 4.68 -10.56
N ILE A 35 -3.08 3.51 -10.03
CA ILE A 35 -3.61 2.21 -10.46
C ILE A 35 -4.87 1.82 -9.68
N VAL A 36 -4.91 2.11 -8.38
CA VAL A 36 -5.94 1.63 -7.44
C VAL A 36 -7.02 2.68 -7.17
N GLY A 37 -6.72 3.95 -7.43
CA GLY A 37 -7.62 5.10 -7.22
C GLY A 37 -7.52 5.74 -5.84
N VAL A 38 -6.91 5.06 -4.86
CA VAL A 38 -6.72 5.54 -3.47
C VAL A 38 -5.28 5.35 -3.02
N THR A 39 -4.85 6.11 -2.02
CA THR A 39 -3.50 5.95 -1.45
C THR A 39 -3.34 4.60 -0.73
N PRO A 40 -2.12 4.07 -0.59
CA PRO A 40 -1.87 2.86 0.20
C PRO A 40 -2.41 2.92 1.63
N SER A 41 -2.32 4.08 2.29
CA SER A 41 -2.81 4.30 3.65
C SER A 41 -4.34 4.27 3.73
N GLU A 42 -5.03 4.91 2.77
CA GLU A 42 -6.49 4.84 2.66
C GLU A 42 -6.95 3.40 2.37
N TYR A 43 -6.28 2.72 1.44
CA TYR A 43 -6.56 1.33 1.11
C TYR A 43 -6.45 0.41 2.33
N ARG A 44 -5.39 0.61 3.13
CA ARG A 44 -5.20 -0.10 4.41
C ARG A 44 -6.36 0.15 5.35
N LYS A 45 -6.64 1.42 5.65
CA LYS A 45 -7.71 1.81 6.59
C LYS A 45 -9.06 1.22 6.19
N ASN A 46 -9.39 1.24 4.90
CA ASN A 46 -10.65 0.71 4.38
C ASN A 46 -10.71 -0.83 4.42
N SER A 47 -9.57 -1.50 4.30
CA SER A 47 -9.50 -2.97 4.40
C SER A 47 -9.76 -3.46 5.83
N PHE A 48 -9.32 -2.71 6.85
CA PHE A 48 -9.55 -3.03 8.26
C PHE A 48 -10.96 -2.67 8.75
N SER A 49 -11.66 -1.74 8.08
CA SER A 49 -13.02 -1.35 8.46
C SER A 49 -14.12 -2.27 7.91
N LYS A 50 -13.76 -3.31 7.14
CA LYS A 50 -14.69 -4.32 6.59
C LYS A 50 -14.64 -5.67 7.33
N GLY A 51 -14.08 -5.70 8.54
CA GLY A 51 -14.11 -6.86 9.45
C GLY A 51 -15.21 -6.72 10.48
#